data_AF-A0A2E2EVA0-F1
#
_entry.id   AF-A0A2E2EVA0-F1
#
_cell.length_a   1.000
_cell.length_b   1.000
_cell.length_c   1.000
_cell.angle_alpha   90.00
_cell.angle_beta   90.00
_cell.angle_gamma   90.00
#
_symmetry.space_group_name_H-M   'P 1'
#
loop_
_entity.id
_entity.type
_entity.pdbx_description
1 polymer ?
#
loop_
_entity_poly.entity_id
_entity_poly.type
_entity_poly.pdbx_seq_one_letter_code
_entity_poly.pdbx_strand_id
1 'polypeptide(L)'
;MKITLKALPKFYKTSPNVVKAFDKMRFEILDKLDEDSDEDSEFYWYAREFPRYYRYHIDNVEFRIKKIHSLYELHLKDFLKEKSKIEKSEMYERGIYNTYTYQIYWEFEALLNALSASLDILSRISGLEFEHQTPLSLNQLSKKKDLNGVVDIFRKAKQDWIDEMKNLRDCFVHYCPIDSMPTIIFYKTKTMWKIWCKLPTNPNIRVVDGFKYSRNLDLLKYSYKLYSNFKKLDEEVANYLLELYDKKEFPKRVNNLFLIGQRQK
;
A
#
# COMPACT_ATOMS: atom_id res chain seq x y z
N MET A 1 5.62 21.50 26.87
CA MET A 1 5.15 20.28 26.17
C MET A 1 6.05 19.93 25.00
N LYS A 2 6.50 18.67 24.89
CA LYS A 2 7.35 18.19 23.80
C LYS A 2 6.51 17.88 22.56
N ILE A 3 6.99 18.26 21.38
CA ILE A 3 6.42 17.86 20.08
C ILE A 3 7.29 16.75 19.53
N THR A 4 6.70 15.61 19.17
CA THR A 4 7.42 14.44 18.67
C THR A 4 6.62 13.77 17.56
N LEU A 5 7.32 13.24 16.58
CA LEU A 5 6.71 12.39 15.56
C LEU A 5 6.47 10.98 16.11
N LYS A 6 5.47 10.30 15.53
CA LYS A 6 5.30 8.87 15.76
C LYS A 6 6.50 8.13 15.16
N ALA A 7 6.96 7.09 15.84
CA ALA A 7 7.99 6.21 15.32
C ALA A 7 7.51 5.52 14.03
N LEU A 8 8.47 5.24 13.13
CA LEU A 8 8.22 4.45 11.93
C LEU A 8 7.59 3.09 12.27
N PRO A 9 6.71 2.55 11.40
CA PRO A 9 6.20 1.21 11.58
C PRO A 9 7.30 0.16 11.45
N LYS A 10 7.04 -1.06 11.96
CA LYS A 10 7.96 -2.19 11.77
C LYS A 10 7.90 -2.70 10.33
N PHE A 11 8.93 -2.38 9.58
CA PHE A 11 9.14 -2.83 8.21
C PHE A 11 9.44 -4.33 8.10
N TYR A 12 9.35 -4.91 6.90
CA TYR A 12 9.79 -6.29 6.70
C TYR A 12 11.30 -6.39 6.94
N LYS A 13 11.73 -7.45 7.65
CA LYS A 13 13.17 -7.69 7.87
C LYS A 13 13.85 -8.33 6.67
N THR A 14 13.11 -9.15 5.92
CA THR A 14 13.67 -9.97 4.82
C THR A 14 12.83 -9.86 3.56
N SER A 15 11.59 -10.35 3.59
CA SER A 15 10.66 -10.27 2.46
C SER A 15 9.21 -10.32 2.95
N PRO A 16 8.24 -9.89 2.12
CA PRO A 16 6.81 -10.05 2.38
C PRO A 16 6.42 -11.53 2.55
N ASN A 17 5.31 -11.78 3.22
CA ASN A 17 4.87 -13.13 3.56
C ASN A 17 4.49 -13.92 2.30
N VAL A 18 3.83 -13.29 1.32
CA VAL A 18 3.50 -13.94 0.04
C VAL A 18 4.76 -14.38 -0.70
N VAL A 19 5.83 -13.58 -0.64
CA VAL A 19 7.11 -13.93 -1.27
C VAL A 19 7.73 -15.15 -0.60
N LYS A 20 7.73 -15.19 0.73
CA LYS A 20 8.22 -16.34 1.49
C LYS A 20 7.41 -17.61 1.21
N ALA A 21 6.08 -17.47 1.11
CA ALA A 21 5.18 -18.56 0.77
C ALA A 21 5.55 -19.17 -0.59
N PHE A 22 5.68 -18.33 -1.62
CA PHE A 22 6.04 -18.80 -2.96
C PHE A 22 7.48 -19.28 -3.06
N ASP A 23 8.43 -18.72 -2.31
CA ASP A 23 9.78 -19.27 -2.24
C ASP A 23 9.77 -20.68 -1.64
N LYS A 24 8.98 -20.94 -0.58
CA LYS A 24 8.79 -22.29 -0.03
C LYS A 24 8.26 -23.25 -1.11
N MET A 25 7.14 -22.91 -1.75
CA MET A 25 6.52 -23.72 -2.81
C MET A 25 7.50 -24.00 -3.95
N ARG A 26 8.22 -22.97 -4.40
CA ARG A 26 9.17 -23.05 -5.50
C ARG A 26 10.35 -23.96 -5.20
N PHE A 27 10.90 -23.92 -3.98
CA PHE A 27 12.02 -24.79 -3.61
C PHE A 27 11.59 -26.25 -3.50
N GLU A 28 10.39 -26.53 -2.97
CA GLU A 28 9.87 -27.90 -2.94
C GLU A 28 9.59 -28.49 -4.32
N ILE A 29 9.25 -27.66 -5.30
CA ILE A 29 9.11 -28.07 -6.71
C ILE A 29 10.49 -28.31 -7.32
N LEU A 30 11.46 -27.43 -7.07
CA LEU A 30 12.83 -27.59 -7.57
C LEU A 30 13.44 -28.93 -7.14
N ASP A 31 13.18 -29.36 -5.92
CA ASP A 31 13.65 -30.65 -5.39
C ASP A 31 12.98 -31.87 -6.05
N LYS A 32 11.86 -31.67 -6.78
CA LYS A 32 11.08 -32.70 -7.47
C LYS A 32 11.21 -32.65 -8.99
N LEU A 33 11.82 -31.61 -9.55
CA LEU A 33 12.14 -31.51 -10.96
C LEU A 33 13.33 -32.44 -11.24
N ASP A 34 13.09 -33.76 -11.25
CA ASP A 34 13.96 -34.71 -11.95
C ASP A 34 13.98 -34.34 -13.45
N GLU A 35 15.09 -34.64 -14.14
CA GLU A 35 15.55 -34.07 -15.43
C GLU A 35 14.57 -34.11 -16.63
N ASP A 36 13.36 -34.68 -16.50
CA ASP A 36 12.38 -34.89 -17.58
C ASP A 36 10.96 -34.36 -17.31
N SER A 37 10.69 -33.68 -16.19
CA SER A 37 9.34 -33.20 -15.82
C SER A 37 9.12 -31.72 -16.15
N ASP A 38 8.74 -31.40 -17.38
CA ASP A 38 8.41 -30.03 -17.82
C ASP A 38 7.07 -29.48 -17.28
N GLU A 39 6.22 -30.31 -16.66
CA GLU A 39 4.83 -29.94 -16.29
C GLU A 39 4.74 -28.77 -15.31
N ASP A 40 5.67 -28.66 -14.36
CA ASP A 40 5.68 -27.61 -13.34
C ASP A 40 6.68 -26.47 -13.63
N SER A 41 7.37 -26.55 -14.77
CA SER A 41 8.43 -25.60 -15.14
C SER A 41 7.88 -24.16 -15.23
N GLU A 42 6.73 -23.95 -15.88
CA GLU A 42 6.13 -22.62 -16.03
C GLU A 42 5.69 -22.04 -14.68
N PHE A 43 5.09 -22.85 -13.81
CA PHE A 43 4.74 -22.42 -12.46
C PHE A 43 5.97 -22.09 -11.61
N TYR A 44 7.06 -22.85 -11.72
CA TYR A 44 8.32 -22.52 -11.05
C TYR A 44 8.82 -21.11 -11.41
N TRP A 45 8.80 -20.75 -12.70
CA TRP A 45 9.18 -19.39 -13.14
C TRP A 45 8.18 -18.34 -12.68
N TYR A 46 6.88 -18.64 -12.72
CA TYR A 46 5.84 -17.74 -12.25
C TYR A 46 6.00 -17.42 -10.76
N ALA A 47 6.15 -18.47 -9.94
CA ALA A 47 6.38 -18.41 -8.50
C ALA A 47 7.68 -17.69 -8.13
N ARG A 48 8.60 -17.53 -9.08
CA ARG A 48 9.81 -16.74 -8.92
C ARG A 48 9.60 -15.28 -9.28
N GLU A 49 9.07 -14.99 -10.47
CA GLU A 49 9.08 -13.64 -11.02
C GLU A 49 7.98 -12.73 -10.44
N PHE A 50 6.74 -13.21 -10.36
CA PHE A 50 5.64 -12.38 -9.86
C PHE A 50 5.81 -11.98 -8.38
N PRO A 51 6.22 -12.89 -7.47
CA PRO A 51 6.55 -12.52 -6.10
C PRO A 51 7.75 -11.55 -6.00
N ARG A 52 8.73 -11.60 -6.91
CA ARG A 52 9.81 -10.61 -6.96
C ARG A 52 9.32 -9.22 -7.37
N TYR A 53 8.46 -9.14 -8.39
CA TYR A 53 7.83 -7.87 -8.77
C TYR A 53 6.99 -7.33 -7.61
N TYR A 54 6.24 -8.18 -6.93
CA TYR A 54 5.49 -7.82 -5.74
C TYR A 54 6.40 -7.23 -4.66
N ARG A 55 7.51 -7.91 -4.31
CA ARG A 55 8.52 -7.42 -3.35
C ARG A 55 9.03 -6.04 -3.72
N TYR A 56 9.40 -5.82 -4.97
CA TYR A 56 9.90 -4.53 -5.45
C TYR A 56 8.92 -3.38 -5.13
N HIS A 57 7.62 -3.58 -5.35
CA HIS A 57 6.63 -2.56 -5.02
C HIS A 57 6.44 -2.38 -3.52
N ILE A 58 6.60 -3.42 -2.70
CA ILE A 58 6.62 -3.29 -1.23
C ILE A 58 7.84 -2.50 -0.76
N ASP A 59 9.03 -2.78 -1.30
CA ASP A 59 10.24 -2.02 -0.98
C ASP A 59 10.08 -0.54 -1.34
N ASN A 60 9.43 -0.26 -2.48
CA ASN A 60 9.05 1.11 -2.87
C ASN A 60 8.10 1.73 -1.83
N VAL A 61 7.02 1.04 -1.43
CA VAL A 61 6.10 1.50 -0.36
C VAL A 61 6.87 1.86 0.92
N GLU A 62 7.78 1.00 1.37
CA GLU A 62 8.58 1.27 2.57
C GLU A 62 9.50 2.48 2.41
N PHE A 63 10.15 2.61 1.26
CA PHE A 63 10.97 3.76 0.92
C PHE A 63 10.18 5.06 0.98
N ARG A 64 8.99 5.11 0.37
CA ARG A 64 8.12 6.30 0.40
C ARG A 64 7.73 6.69 1.82
N ILE A 65 7.38 5.73 2.67
CA ILE A 65 7.01 5.99 4.07
C ILE A 65 8.21 6.56 4.86
N LYS A 66 9.40 5.99 4.69
CA LYS A 66 10.64 6.52 5.30
C LYS A 66 10.92 7.93 4.82
N LYS A 67 10.75 8.18 3.51
CA LYS A 67 10.96 9.51 2.93
C LYS A 67 9.98 10.54 3.49
N ILE A 68 8.67 10.26 3.51
CA ILE A 68 7.65 11.13 4.11
C ILE A 68 7.99 11.44 5.57
N HIS A 69 8.36 10.42 6.36
CA HIS A 69 8.74 10.62 7.76
C HIS A 69 9.98 11.51 7.92
N SER A 70 11.04 11.29 7.15
CA SER A 70 12.24 12.14 7.18
C SER A 70 11.94 13.61 6.81
N LEU A 71 11.01 13.84 5.88
CA LEU A 71 10.59 15.20 5.50
C LEU A 71 9.81 15.87 6.64
N TYR A 72 8.97 15.13 7.35
CA TYR A 72 8.35 15.61 8.59
C TYR A 72 9.39 15.93 9.67
N GLU A 73 10.44 15.11 9.81
CA GLU A 73 11.52 15.37 10.76
C GLU A 73 12.29 16.65 10.45
N LEU A 74 12.55 16.93 9.17
CA LEU A 74 13.18 18.18 8.73
C LEU A 74 12.31 19.38 9.13
N HIS A 75 11.02 19.34 8.79
CA HIS A 75 10.08 20.39 9.18
C HIS A 75 10.00 20.56 10.71
N LEU A 76 9.98 19.46 11.46
CA LEU A 76 9.96 19.51 12.92
C LEU A 76 11.25 20.13 13.48
N LYS A 77 12.40 19.76 12.95
CA LYS A 77 13.70 20.30 13.36
C LYS A 77 13.77 21.81 13.14
N ASP A 78 13.31 22.30 12.00
CA ASP A 78 13.29 23.73 11.70
C ASP A 78 12.29 24.48 12.59
N PHE A 79 11.09 23.91 12.78
CA PHE A 79 10.11 24.48 13.70
C PHE A 79 10.64 24.60 15.13
N LEU A 80 11.39 23.60 15.62
CA LEU A 80 11.97 23.61 16.96
C LEU A 80 13.00 24.72 17.18
N LYS A 81 13.73 25.16 16.15
CA LYS A 81 14.66 26.30 16.24
C LYS A 81 13.93 27.61 16.54
N GLU A 82 12.70 27.74 16.04
CA GLU A 82 11.89 28.94 16.19
C GLU A 82 10.89 28.87 17.36
N LYS A 83 10.70 27.66 17.92
CA LYS A 83 9.68 27.36 18.94
C LYS A 83 9.79 28.20 20.21
N SER A 84 11.01 28.53 20.66
CA SER A 84 11.23 29.30 21.90
C SER A 84 10.55 30.70 21.86
N LYS A 85 10.34 31.25 20.66
CA LYS A 85 9.65 32.54 20.46
C LYS A 85 8.12 32.43 20.58
N ILE A 86 7.57 31.21 20.48
CA ILE A 86 6.14 30.91 20.31
C ILE A 86 5.49 30.38 21.60
N GLU A 87 6.28 29.88 22.56
CA GLU A 87 5.77 29.13 23.72
C GLU A 87 4.79 29.91 24.61
N LYS A 88 4.79 31.24 24.54
CA LYS A 88 3.97 32.14 25.38
C LYS A 88 2.47 32.08 25.09
N SER A 89 2.03 31.61 23.92
CA SER A 89 0.59 31.51 23.60
C SER A 89 -0.01 30.17 24.01
N GLU A 90 -1.22 30.15 24.59
CA GLU A 90 -1.94 28.91 24.91
C GLU A 90 -2.34 28.12 23.64
N MET A 91 -2.65 28.84 22.56
CA MET A 91 -3.01 28.28 21.26
C MET A 91 -2.12 28.84 20.15
N TYR A 92 -1.75 28.02 19.20
CA TYR A 92 -0.90 28.43 18.09
C TYR A 92 -1.23 27.62 16.86
N GLU A 93 -1.19 28.23 15.68
CA GLU A 93 -1.23 27.53 14.41
C GLU A 93 -0.32 28.25 13.40
N ARG A 94 0.46 27.48 12.65
CA ARG A 94 1.23 27.97 11.51
C ARG A 94 1.28 26.91 10.42
N GLY A 95 0.88 27.31 9.22
CA GLY A 95 1.14 26.58 7.99
C GLY A 95 2.51 26.94 7.42
N ILE A 96 3.22 25.94 6.92
CA ILE A 96 4.44 26.11 6.14
C ILE A 96 4.19 25.52 4.76
N TYR A 97 4.57 26.28 3.73
CA TYR A 97 4.52 25.91 2.33
C TYR A 97 5.92 26.11 1.76
N ASN A 98 6.57 25.03 1.34
CA ASN A 98 7.89 25.04 0.69
C ASN A 98 8.13 23.74 -0.10
N THR A 99 9.30 23.62 -0.73
CA THR A 99 9.70 22.46 -1.53
C THR A 99 9.63 21.13 -0.78
N TYR A 100 9.95 21.10 0.53
CA TYR A 100 9.85 19.86 1.31
C TYR A 100 8.39 19.46 1.56
N THR A 101 7.50 20.45 1.71
CA THR A 101 6.07 20.20 1.83
C THR A 101 5.51 19.59 0.55
N TYR A 102 5.92 20.08 -0.62
CA TYR A 102 5.59 19.46 -1.91
C TYR A 102 6.06 18.01 -1.99
N GLN A 103 7.31 17.77 -1.63
CA GLN A 103 7.88 16.41 -1.64
C GLN A 103 7.07 15.47 -0.74
N ILE A 104 6.55 15.90 0.41
CA ILE A 104 5.69 15.05 1.25
C ILE A 104 4.48 14.53 0.47
N TYR A 105 3.80 15.40 -0.28
CA TYR A 105 2.60 15.02 -1.03
C TYR A 105 2.94 14.22 -2.29
N TRP A 106 4.04 14.53 -3.00
CA TRP A 106 4.51 13.71 -4.14
C TRP A 106 4.87 12.29 -3.70
N GLU A 107 5.57 12.16 -2.57
CA GLU A 107 5.93 10.86 -2.01
C GLU A 107 4.69 10.10 -1.52
N PHE A 108 3.65 10.81 -1.04
CA PHE A 108 2.37 10.22 -0.70
C PHE A 108 1.60 9.71 -1.93
N GLU A 109 1.54 10.48 -3.01
CA GLU A 109 0.92 10.02 -4.26
C GLU A 109 1.67 8.79 -4.81
N ALA A 110 3.00 8.82 -4.83
CA ALA A 110 3.83 7.69 -5.23
C ALA A 110 3.61 6.46 -4.34
N LEU A 111 3.40 6.64 -3.03
CA LEU A 111 3.01 5.57 -2.11
C LEU A 111 1.67 4.94 -2.50
N LEU A 112 0.64 5.75 -2.80
CA LEU A 112 -0.68 5.24 -3.21
C LEU A 112 -0.61 4.46 -4.53
N ASN A 113 0.22 4.94 -5.47
CA ASN A 113 0.47 4.24 -6.74
C ASN A 113 1.20 2.91 -6.52
N ALA A 114 2.23 2.89 -5.66
CA ALA A 114 2.97 1.67 -5.35
C ALA A 114 2.07 0.62 -4.67
N LEU A 115 1.24 1.03 -3.69
CA LEU A 115 0.24 0.15 -3.06
C LEU A 115 -0.76 -0.40 -4.09
N SER A 116 -1.25 0.44 -5.00
CA SER A 116 -2.18 0.00 -6.04
C SER A 116 -1.56 -1.05 -6.97
N ALA A 117 -0.30 -0.85 -7.38
CA ALA A 117 0.44 -1.83 -8.19
C ALA A 117 0.67 -3.14 -7.43
N SER A 118 1.07 -3.07 -6.15
CA SER A 118 1.21 -4.26 -5.30
C SER A 118 -0.08 -5.06 -5.20
N LEU A 119 -1.23 -4.39 -5.05
CA LEU A 119 -2.54 -5.06 -4.97
C LEU A 119 -2.91 -5.77 -6.28
N ASP A 120 -2.61 -5.18 -7.44
CA ASP A 120 -2.86 -5.83 -8.73
C ASP A 120 -1.92 -7.02 -8.96
N ILE A 121 -0.65 -6.93 -8.56
CA ILE A 121 0.27 -8.09 -8.60
C ILE A 121 -0.21 -9.19 -7.66
N LEU A 122 -0.64 -8.83 -6.44
CA LEU A 122 -1.20 -9.78 -5.47
C LEU A 122 -2.44 -10.50 -6.02
N SER A 123 -3.30 -9.77 -6.75
CA SER A 123 -4.44 -10.34 -7.48
C SER A 123 -4.01 -11.35 -8.54
N ARG A 124 -2.92 -11.09 -9.26
CA ARG A 124 -2.38 -12.03 -10.27
C ARG A 124 -1.87 -13.30 -9.62
N ILE A 125 -1.03 -13.15 -8.59
CA ILE A 125 -0.45 -14.25 -7.82
C ILE A 125 -1.57 -15.15 -7.26
N SER A 126 -2.57 -14.54 -6.63
CA SER A 126 -3.70 -15.24 -6.04
C SER A 126 -4.65 -15.82 -7.08
N GLY A 127 -4.61 -15.31 -8.31
CA GLY A 127 -5.42 -15.78 -9.42
C GLY A 127 -5.13 -17.23 -9.81
N LEU A 128 -4.02 -17.82 -9.35
CA LEU A 128 -3.68 -19.23 -9.54
C LEU A 128 -4.50 -20.19 -8.68
N GLU A 129 -5.32 -19.69 -7.75
CA GLU A 129 -6.32 -20.48 -7.03
C GLU A 129 -7.46 -20.98 -7.95
N PHE A 130 -7.59 -20.42 -9.14
CA PHE A 130 -8.69 -20.69 -10.06
C PHE A 130 -8.17 -21.34 -11.34
N GLU A 131 -8.94 -22.31 -11.86
CA GLU A 131 -8.62 -23.01 -13.10
C GLU A 131 -8.68 -22.07 -14.32
N HIS A 132 -9.67 -21.18 -14.32
CA HIS A 132 -9.88 -20.22 -15.40
C HIS A 132 -9.03 -18.95 -15.21
N GLN A 133 -8.70 -18.30 -16.31
CA GLN A 133 -8.02 -17.01 -16.26
C GLN A 133 -8.87 -15.97 -15.53
N THR A 134 -8.30 -15.42 -14.47
CA THR A 134 -8.95 -14.40 -13.66
C THR A 134 -8.49 -12.99 -14.04
N PRO A 135 -9.30 -11.95 -13.74
CA PRO A 135 -8.89 -10.58 -14.00
C PRO A 135 -7.59 -10.19 -13.28
N LEU A 136 -6.72 -9.46 -13.98
CA LEU A 136 -5.41 -9.06 -13.45
C LEU A 136 -5.47 -7.93 -12.41
N SER A 137 -6.60 -7.23 -12.30
CA SER A 137 -6.77 -6.15 -11.33
C SER A 137 -7.59 -6.62 -10.15
N LEU A 138 -7.17 -6.24 -8.94
CA LEU A 138 -7.88 -6.64 -7.72
C LEU A 138 -9.33 -6.16 -7.74
N ASN A 139 -9.59 -4.99 -8.33
CA ASN A 139 -10.94 -4.44 -8.45
C ASN A 139 -11.84 -5.28 -9.35
N GLN A 140 -11.33 -5.78 -10.48
CA GLN A 140 -12.13 -6.62 -11.37
C GLN A 140 -12.30 -8.02 -10.80
N LEU A 141 -11.24 -8.58 -10.18
CA LEU A 141 -11.29 -9.89 -9.52
C LEU A 141 -12.35 -9.88 -8.41
N SER A 142 -12.33 -8.86 -7.54
CA SER A 142 -13.25 -8.74 -6.42
C SER A 142 -14.73 -8.60 -6.83
N LYS A 143 -15.02 -8.21 -8.09
CA LYS A 143 -16.39 -8.09 -8.62
C LYS A 143 -16.99 -9.42 -9.08
N LYS A 144 -16.17 -10.46 -9.27
CA LYS A 144 -16.62 -11.80 -9.71
C LYS A 144 -17.33 -12.51 -8.57
N LYS A 145 -18.66 -12.38 -8.48
CA LYS A 145 -19.49 -12.89 -7.36
C LYS A 145 -19.49 -14.41 -7.21
N ASP A 146 -19.16 -15.10 -8.30
CA ASP A 146 -19.04 -16.54 -8.44
C ASP A 146 -17.77 -17.11 -7.81
N LEU A 147 -16.76 -16.27 -7.54
CA LEU A 147 -15.51 -16.68 -6.90
C LEU A 147 -15.55 -16.44 -5.39
N ASN A 148 -15.02 -17.40 -4.64
CA ASN A 148 -14.85 -17.35 -3.18
C ASN A 148 -13.36 -17.46 -2.83
N GLY A 149 -13.01 -17.71 -1.56
CA GLY A 149 -11.63 -18.01 -1.16
C GLY A 149 -10.80 -16.74 -0.99
N VAL A 150 -9.68 -16.62 -1.70
CA VAL A 150 -8.84 -15.41 -1.61
C VAL A 150 -9.59 -14.14 -2.03
N VAL A 151 -10.63 -14.29 -2.86
CA VAL A 151 -11.48 -13.17 -3.28
C VAL A 151 -12.27 -12.58 -2.11
N ASP A 152 -12.65 -13.38 -1.13
CA ASP A 152 -13.35 -12.89 0.07
C ASP A 152 -12.44 -12.04 0.95
N ILE A 153 -11.15 -12.43 1.06
CA ILE A 153 -10.11 -11.63 1.72
C ILE A 153 -9.98 -10.27 1.01
N PHE A 154 -9.93 -10.25 -0.32
CA PHE A 154 -9.87 -9.00 -1.09
C PHE A 154 -11.12 -8.13 -0.95
N ARG A 155 -12.32 -8.72 -0.97
CA ARG A 155 -13.58 -7.98 -0.77
C ARG A 155 -13.62 -7.31 0.60
N LYS A 156 -13.21 -8.02 1.64
CA LYS A 156 -13.10 -7.45 3.00
C LYS A 156 -12.09 -6.30 3.04
N ALA A 157 -10.89 -6.50 2.51
CA ALA A 157 -9.87 -5.44 2.45
C ALA A 157 -10.33 -4.21 1.64
N LYS A 158 -11.14 -4.42 0.59
CA LYS A 158 -11.77 -3.32 -0.17
C LYS A 158 -12.69 -2.47 0.66
N GLN A 159 -13.60 -3.11 1.38
CA GLN A 159 -14.53 -2.44 2.28
C GLN A 159 -13.79 -1.71 3.40
N ASP A 160 -12.75 -2.33 3.95
CA ASP A 160 -12.04 -1.80 5.12
C ASP A 160 -11.14 -0.61 4.81
N TRP A 161 -10.43 -0.60 3.67
CA TRP A 161 -9.45 0.45 3.40
C TRP A 161 -9.04 0.67 1.93
N ILE A 162 -9.09 -0.33 1.04
CA ILE A 162 -8.57 -0.16 -0.33
C ILE A 162 -9.41 0.84 -1.11
N ASP A 163 -10.74 0.86 -0.94
CA ASP A 163 -11.59 1.80 -1.68
C ASP A 163 -11.37 3.24 -1.20
N GLU A 164 -11.20 3.48 0.11
CA GLU A 164 -10.79 4.78 0.66
C GLU A 164 -9.44 5.24 0.08
N MET A 165 -8.45 4.34 0.05
CA MET A 165 -7.12 4.58 -0.50
C MET A 165 -7.17 4.96 -1.99
N LYS A 166 -7.96 4.23 -2.79
CA LYS A 166 -8.12 4.50 -4.23
C LYS A 166 -8.86 5.81 -4.50
N ASN A 167 -9.87 6.14 -3.71
CA ASN A 167 -10.58 7.43 -3.82
C ASN A 167 -9.62 8.60 -3.52
N LEU A 168 -8.75 8.46 -2.51
CA LEU A 168 -7.72 9.47 -2.23
C LEU A 168 -6.72 9.58 -3.38
N ARG A 169 -6.26 8.48 -3.96
CA ARG A 169 -5.37 8.50 -5.13
C ARG A 169 -6.03 9.27 -6.29
N ASP A 170 -7.27 8.91 -6.62
CA ASP A 170 -8.07 9.57 -7.67
C ASP A 170 -8.22 11.08 -7.41
N CYS A 171 -8.49 11.45 -6.17
CA CYS A 171 -8.54 12.84 -5.71
C CYS A 171 -7.24 13.60 -6.01
N PHE A 172 -6.08 13.05 -5.61
CA PHE A 172 -4.78 13.70 -5.79
C PHE A 172 -4.37 13.84 -7.25
N VAL A 173 -4.73 12.88 -8.09
CA VAL A 173 -4.38 12.89 -9.52
C VAL A 173 -5.27 13.84 -10.32
N HIS A 174 -6.56 13.95 -9.98
CA HIS A 174 -7.53 14.58 -10.88
C HIS A 174 -8.24 15.83 -10.34
N TYR A 175 -8.42 15.96 -9.03
CA TYR A 175 -9.39 16.93 -8.47
C TYR A 175 -8.81 17.88 -7.45
N CYS A 176 -7.81 17.44 -6.70
CA CYS A 176 -6.99 18.31 -5.89
C CYS A 176 -5.52 18.03 -6.19
N PRO A 177 -4.99 18.61 -7.29
CA PRO A 177 -3.58 18.45 -7.58
C PRO A 177 -2.76 18.97 -6.40
N ILE A 178 -1.58 18.41 -6.23
CA ILE A 178 -0.72 18.69 -5.08
C ILE A 178 -0.45 20.19 -4.92
N ASP A 179 -0.44 20.95 -6.01
CA ASP A 179 -0.27 22.41 -6.03
C ASP A 179 -1.35 23.20 -5.26
N SER A 180 -2.54 22.63 -5.07
CA SER A 180 -3.67 23.32 -4.44
C SER A 180 -3.70 23.19 -2.91
N MET A 181 -2.88 22.32 -2.32
CA MET A 181 -2.97 21.93 -0.91
C MET A 181 -1.69 21.93 -0.07
N PRO A 182 -0.47 22.22 -0.56
CA PRO A 182 0.71 21.63 0.05
C PRO A 182 1.13 22.47 1.24
N THR A 183 0.52 22.19 2.38
CA THR A 183 0.84 22.82 3.66
C THR A 183 1.11 21.74 4.70
N ILE A 184 2.17 21.93 5.48
CA ILE A 184 2.36 21.25 6.76
C ILE A 184 2.04 22.23 7.86
N ILE A 185 1.19 21.83 8.80
CA ILE A 185 0.65 22.68 9.84
C ILE A 185 1.18 22.24 11.19
N PHE A 186 1.80 23.18 11.89
CA PHE A 186 2.14 23.06 13.30
C PHE A 186 1.07 23.74 14.12
N TYR A 187 0.46 23.03 15.06
CA TYR A 187 -0.51 23.63 15.96
C TYR A 187 -0.38 23.17 17.41
N LYS A 188 -0.65 24.11 18.31
CA LYS A 188 -0.70 23.95 19.76
C LYS A 188 -2.15 24.07 20.21
N THR A 189 -2.62 23.06 20.90
CA THR A 189 -3.83 23.08 21.70
C THR A 189 -3.46 23.24 23.18
N LYS A 190 -4.44 23.46 24.06
CA LYS A 190 -4.22 23.52 25.51
C LYS A 190 -3.48 22.28 26.06
N THR A 191 -3.65 21.12 25.42
CA THR A 191 -3.18 19.83 25.93
C THR A 191 -2.14 19.16 25.07
N MET A 192 -1.83 19.65 23.86
CA MET A 192 -0.80 19.04 23.01
C MET A 192 -0.36 19.89 21.81
N TRP A 193 0.85 19.59 21.34
CA TRP A 193 1.35 19.97 20.03
C TRP A 193 1.06 18.89 18.99
N LYS A 194 0.76 19.29 17.76
CA LYS A 194 0.59 18.40 16.61
C LYS A 194 1.22 18.99 15.35
N ILE A 195 1.60 18.08 14.46
CA ILE A 195 2.06 18.34 13.10
C ILE A 195 1.07 17.65 12.18
N TRP A 196 0.69 18.30 11.10
CA TRP A 196 -0.40 17.84 10.26
C TRP A 196 -0.20 18.23 8.80
N CYS A 197 -0.13 17.26 7.90
CA CYS A 197 -0.45 17.50 6.49
C CYS A 197 -1.87 17.06 6.22
N LYS A 198 -2.61 17.91 5.51
CA LYS A 198 -4.03 17.76 5.24
C LYS A 198 -4.27 16.63 4.26
N LEU A 199 -5.26 15.79 4.56
CA LEU A 199 -5.91 14.95 3.56
C LEU A 199 -7.40 15.29 3.51
N PRO A 200 -8.01 15.34 2.32
CA PRO A 200 -9.45 15.53 2.22
C PRO A 200 -10.19 14.33 2.81
N THR A 201 -11.17 14.62 3.68
CA THR A 201 -12.05 13.61 4.30
C THR A 201 -13.18 13.16 3.38
N ASN A 202 -13.39 13.90 2.29
CA ASN A 202 -14.39 13.66 1.25
C ASN A 202 -13.71 13.61 -0.13
N PRO A 203 -12.81 12.64 -0.37
CA PRO A 203 -11.97 12.60 -1.58
C PRO A 203 -12.76 12.43 -2.90
N ASN A 204 -14.05 12.08 -2.82
CA ASN A 204 -14.92 11.92 -4.00
C ASN A 204 -15.47 13.24 -4.55
N ILE A 205 -15.23 14.36 -3.86
CA ILE A 205 -15.61 15.68 -4.38
C ILE A 205 -14.77 16.00 -5.61
N ARG A 206 -15.42 16.55 -6.64
CA ARG A 206 -14.79 16.86 -7.94
C ARG A 206 -14.45 18.34 -8.12
N VAL A 207 -14.62 19.15 -7.07
CA VAL A 207 -14.39 20.60 -7.07
C VAL A 207 -13.52 20.98 -5.88
N VAL A 208 -12.43 21.72 -6.11
CA VAL A 208 -11.41 22.05 -5.09
C VAL A 208 -12.01 22.70 -3.84
N ASP A 209 -12.92 23.66 -4.01
CA ASP A 209 -13.52 24.39 -2.88
C ASP A 209 -14.45 23.53 -2.01
N GLY A 210 -14.85 22.36 -2.49
CA GLY A 210 -15.71 21.44 -1.74
C GLY A 210 -14.96 20.51 -0.77
N PHE A 211 -13.63 20.53 -0.76
CA PHE A 211 -12.85 19.64 0.10
C PHE A 211 -12.93 20.03 1.58
N LYS A 212 -13.13 19.02 2.42
CA LYS A 212 -13.21 19.13 3.87
C LYS A 212 -12.02 18.45 4.51
N TYR A 213 -11.45 19.08 5.54
CA TYR A 213 -10.26 18.58 6.23
C TYR A 213 -10.55 18.31 7.69
N SER A 214 -9.98 17.22 8.20
CA SER A 214 -10.01 16.90 9.62
C SER A 214 -8.59 16.86 10.18
N ARG A 215 -8.39 17.55 11.29
CA ARG A 215 -7.14 17.50 12.09
C ARG A 215 -6.83 16.11 12.66
N ASN A 216 -7.77 15.17 12.59
CA ASN A 216 -7.58 13.78 12.99
C ASN A 216 -7.07 12.90 11.84
N LEU A 217 -7.21 13.35 10.59
CA LEU A 217 -6.69 12.69 9.40
C LEU A 217 -5.41 13.39 8.96
N ASP A 218 -4.29 12.83 9.41
CA ASP A 218 -2.95 13.28 9.07
C ASP A 218 -2.32 12.34 8.06
N LEU A 219 -1.66 12.90 7.04
CA LEU A 219 -1.03 12.16 5.97
C LEU A 219 -0.03 11.13 6.49
N LEU A 220 0.88 11.50 7.40
CA LEU A 220 1.88 10.57 7.91
C LEU A 220 1.22 9.40 8.68
N LYS A 221 0.26 9.70 9.55
CA LYS A 221 -0.53 8.67 10.24
C LYS A 221 -1.29 7.77 9.26
N TYR A 222 -1.88 8.34 8.23
CA TYR A 222 -2.62 7.60 7.23
C TYR A 222 -1.71 6.67 6.41
N SER A 223 -0.53 7.15 5.98
CA SER A 223 0.50 6.32 5.35
C SER A 223 0.89 5.10 6.20
N TYR A 224 1.03 5.28 7.52
CA TYR A 224 1.32 4.17 8.43
C TYR A 224 0.14 3.20 8.59
N LYS A 225 -1.09 3.72 8.60
CA LYS A 225 -2.33 2.91 8.62
C LYS A 225 -2.40 2.05 7.37
N LEU A 226 -2.21 2.63 6.19
CA LEU A 226 -2.20 1.92 4.91
C LEU A 226 -1.18 0.79 4.90
N TYR A 227 0.06 1.06 5.31
CA TYR A 227 1.09 0.03 5.38
C TYR A 227 0.74 -1.10 6.36
N SER A 228 0.23 -0.76 7.55
CA SER A 228 -0.17 -1.79 8.53
C SER A 228 -1.32 -2.66 8.00
N ASN A 229 -2.31 -2.07 7.33
CA ASN A 229 -3.41 -2.79 6.71
C ASN A 229 -2.90 -3.68 5.56
N PHE A 230 -1.98 -3.16 4.76
CA PHE A 230 -1.37 -3.90 3.67
C PHE A 230 -0.58 -5.11 4.19
N LYS A 231 0.22 -4.97 5.25
CA LYS A 231 0.95 -6.10 5.85
C LYS A 231 0.01 -7.20 6.35
N LYS A 232 -1.12 -6.83 6.95
CA LYS A 232 -2.14 -7.80 7.38
C LYS A 232 -2.72 -8.55 6.19
N LEU A 233 -3.06 -7.84 5.11
CA LEU A 233 -3.54 -8.45 3.88
C LEU A 233 -2.50 -9.41 3.27
N ASP A 234 -1.23 -9.01 3.21
CA ASP A 234 -0.12 -9.84 2.75
C ASP A 234 0.02 -11.12 3.59
N GLU A 235 -0.09 -11.02 4.91
CA GLU A 235 -0.07 -12.16 5.83
C GLU A 235 -1.28 -13.09 5.64
N GLU A 236 -2.49 -12.53 5.58
CA GLU A 236 -3.73 -13.28 5.39
C GLU A 236 -3.72 -14.07 4.06
N VAL A 237 -3.31 -13.43 2.96
CA VAL A 237 -3.21 -14.09 1.65
C VAL A 237 -2.11 -15.15 1.64
N ALA A 238 -0.94 -14.87 2.21
CA ALA A 238 0.15 -15.84 2.25
C ALA A 238 -0.25 -17.10 3.03
N ASN A 239 -0.87 -16.95 4.20
CA ASN A 239 -1.31 -18.06 5.02
C ASN A 239 -2.38 -18.89 4.29
N TYR A 240 -3.33 -18.21 3.65
CA TYR A 240 -4.39 -18.87 2.87
C TYR A 240 -3.82 -19.70 1.72
N LEU A 241 -2.93 -19.13 0.90
CA LEU A 241 -2.34 -19.84 -0.24
C LEU A 241 -1.42 -20.98 0.21
N LEU A 242 -0.69 -20.83 1.31
CA LEU A 242 0.11 -21.91 1.89
C LEU A 242 -0.77 -23.06 2.39
N GLU A 243 -1.89 -22.76 3.04
CA GLU A 243 -2.82 -23.79 3.51
C GLU A 243 -3.39 -24.60 2.33
N LEU A 244 -3.76 -23.94 1.23
CA LEU A 244 -4.21 -24.64 0.03
C LEU A 244 -3.10 -25.46 -0.61
N TYR A 245 -1.87 -24.94 -0.66
CA TYR A 245 -0.73 -25.65 -1.22
C TYR A 245 -0.38 -26.90 -0.40
N ASP A 246 -0.37 -26.80 0.93
CA ASP A 246 -0.13 -27.93 1.83
C ASP A 246 -1.22 -29.03 1.67
N LYS A 247 -2.45 -28.64 1.26
CA LYS A 247 -3.55 -29.55 0.89
C LYS A 247 -3.51 -30.06 -0.55
N LYS A 248 -2.56 -29.61 -1.37
CA LYS A 248 -2.46 -29.87 -2.82
C LYS A 248 -3.64 -29.31 -3.63
N GLU A 249 -4.27 -28.25 -3.13
CA GLU A 249 -5.38 -27.53 -3.80
C GLU A 249 -4.90 -26.26 -4.52
N PHE A 250 -3.60 -25.93 -4.41
CA PHE A 250 -2.97 -24.79 -5.06
C PHE A 250 -1.57 -25.17 -5.57
N PRO A 251 -1.13 -24.65 -6.73
CA PRO A 251 -1.91 -23.88 -7.70
C PRO A 251 -2.89 -24.78 -8.48
N LYS A 252 -4.04 -24.26 -8.89
CA LYS A 252 -4.97 -24.99 -9.79
C LYS A 252 -4.62 -24.84 -11.27
N ARG A 253 -3.69 -23.94 -11.58
CA ARG A 253 -3.20 -23.69 -12.92
C ARG A 253 -1.68 -23.56 -12.89
N VAL A 254 -1.02 -24.43 -13.63
CA VAL A 254 0.45 -24.46 -13.76
C VAL A 254 0.94 -24.05 -15.16
N ASN A 255 0.05 -24.06 -16.16
CA ASN A 255 0.34 -23.74 -17.56
C ASN A 255 -0.38 -22.48 -18.04
N ASN A 256 0.11 -21.84 -19.09
CA ASN A 256 -0.42 -20.61 -19.71
C ASN A 256 -0.51 -19.43 -18.73
N LEU A 257 0.46 -19.35 -17.82
CA LEU A 257 0.57 -18.34 -16.77
C LEU A 257 1.08 -17.00 -17.30
N PHE A 258 1.85 -17.02 -18.39
CA PHE A 258 2.40 -15.82 -19.03
C PHE A 258 1.57 -15.31 -20.23
N LEU A 259 0.55 -16.06 -20.69
CA LEU A 259 -0.32 -15.62 -21.79
C LEU A 259 -1.32 -14.55 -21.30
N ILE A 260 -0.98 -13.30 -21.58
CA ILE A 260 -1.78 -12.12 -21.24
C ILE A 260 -2.58 -11.67 -22.48
N GLY A 261 -3.91 -11.60 -22.37
CA GLY A 261 -4.76 -10.87 -23.30
C GLY A 261 -5.11 -11.55 -24.63
N GLN A 262 -4.68 -12.79 -24.87
CA GLN A 262 -5.27 -13.59 -25.94
C GLN A 262 -6.65 -14.07 -25.48
N ARG A 263 -7.71 -13.64 -26.18
CA ARG A 263 -8.98 -14.37 -26.13
C ARG A 263 -8.67 -15.80 -26.56
N GLN A 264 -8.85 -16.77 -25.67
CA GLN A 264 -8.94 -18.16 -26.10
C GLN A 264 -10.04 -18.22 -27.16
N LYS A 265 -9.66 -18.67 -28.37
CA LYS A 265 -10.61 -18.93 -29.45
C LYS A 265 -11.39 -20.19 -29.15
#